data_AF-A0A848NBU0-F1
#
_entry.id   AF-A0A848NBU0-F1
#
_cell.length_a   1.000
_cell.length_b   1.000
_cell.length_c   1.000
_cell.angle_alpha   90.00
_cell.angle_beta   90.00
_cell.angle_gamma   90.00
#
_symmetry.space_group_name_H-M   'P 1'
#
loop_
_entity.id
_entity.type
_entity.pdbx_description
1 polymer ?
#
loop_
_entity_poly.entity_id
_entity_poly.type
_entity_poly.pdbx_seq_one_letter_code
_entity_poly.pdbx_strand_id
1 'polypeptide(L)'
;MLDDPTRTAPHGAFRREAALRFPALTDAQILDRLHDLFSGADAAAFGKDREWWADIVTDGGHDALCLLALPALSSAPAPTAARRAQAELRQALIGSARALLVKAFNEGREVI
;
A
#
# COMPACT_ATOMS: atom_id res chain seq x y z
N MET A 1 -44.64 -10.90 29.87
CA MET A 1 -44.90 -12.07 29.01
C MET A 1 -46.00 -11.63 28.05
N LEU A 2 -45.77 -11.32 26.77
CA LEU A 2 -44.79 -11.79 25.80
C LEU A 2 -44.03 -10.63 25.12
N ASP A 3 -42.75 -10.87 24.84
CA ASP A 3 -41.90 -10.15 23.89
C ASP A 3 -42.11 -10.66 22.44
N ASP A 4 -41.67 -9.82 21.49
CA ASP A 4 -41.16 -10.12 20.12
C ASP A 4 -42.19 -10.17 18.96
N PRO A 5 -41.82 -10.19 17.66
CA PRO A 5 -40.62 -9.75 16.91
C PRO A 5 -41.01 -9.05 15.58
N THR A 6 -40.77 -7.76 15.38
CA THR A 6 -40.65 -7.23 14.00
C THR A 6 -39.82 -5.95 13.94
N ARG A 7 -38.55 -6.14 14.32
CA ARG A 7 -37.38 -5.75 13.53
C ARG A 7 -37.72 -5.03 12.22
N THR A 8 -37.65 -3.72 12.22
CA THR A 8 -37.40 -2.95 11.00
C THR A 8 -36.06 -2.26 11.19
N ALA A 9 -35.07 -2.72 10.41
CA ALA A 9 -33.66 -2.38 10.54
C ALA A 9 -33.41 -0.87 10.45
N PRO A 10 -32.49 -0.30 11.25
CA PRO A 10 -32.08 1.07 11.02
C PRO A 10 -31.28 1.18 9.73
N HIS A 11 -31.61 2.23 9.01
CA HIS A 11 -31.10 2.67 7.74
C HIS A 11 -29.58 2.83 7.71
N GLY A 12 -28.99 2.48 6.56
CA GLY A 12 -27.65 2.91 6.18
C GLY A 12 -26.55 2.15 6.92
N ALA A 13 -26.19 0.96 6.40
CA ALA A 13 -24.85 0.44 6.56
C ALA A 13 -23.89 1.42 5.88
N PHE A 14 -23.55 2.50 6.57
CA PHE A 14 -22.53 3.44 6.15
C PHE A 14 -21.25 2.63 5.92
N ARG A 15 -20.60 2.93 4.81
CA ARG A 15 -19.28 2.50 4.34
C ARG A 15 -18.14 2.89 5.32
N ARG A 16 -18.39 2.81 6.63
CA ARG A 16 -17.54 3.14 7.79
C ARG A 16 -16.93 1.90 8.45
N GLU A 17 -17.37 0.70 8.08
CA GLU A 17 -16.82 -0.53 8.67
C GLU A 17 -15.52 -1.03 8.00
N ALA A 18 -15.02 -0.32 6.99
CA ALA A 18 -13.68 -0.54 6.44
C ALA A 18 -12.61 0.36 7.11
N ALA A 19 -12.86 0.83 8.34
CA ALA A 19 -11.81 1.31 9.22
C ALA A 19 -10.82 0.15 9.42
N LEU A 20 -9.74 0.18 8.63
CA LEU A 20 -8.66 -0.79 8.64
C LEU A 20 -8.14 -0.91 10.07
N ARG A 21 -8.58 -1.95 10.78
CA ARG A 21 -8.03 -2.34 12.07
C ARG A 21 -6.58 -2.74 11.85
N PHE A 22 -5.66 -1.82 12.06
CA PHE A 22 -4.25 -2.17 12.18
C PHE A 22 -4.10 -3.01 13.45
N PRO A 23 -3.59 -4.26 13.34
CA PRO A 23 -2.39 -4.64 12.58
C PRO A 23 -2.57 -5.69 11.44
N ALA A 24 -3.69 -5.70 10.70
CA ALA A 24 -4.03 -6.85 9.84
C ALA A 24 -3.57 -6.81 8.35
N LEU A 25 -2.93 -5.75 7.85
CA LEU A 25 -2.56 -5.70 6.42
C LEU A 25 -1.40 -6.64 6.08
N THR A 26 -1.66 -7.55 5.15
CA THR A 26 -0.65 -8.42 4.53
C THR A 26 0.25 -7.63 3.58
N ASP A 27 1.45 -8.15 3.32
CA ASP A 27 2.37 -7.54 2.35
C ASP A 27 1.74 -7.39 0.95
N ALA A 28 0.94 -8.38 0.53
CA ALA A 28 0.23 -8.33 -0.74
C ALA A 28 -0.73 -7.13 -0.79
N GLN A 29 -1.55 -6.95 0.24
CA GLN A 29 -2.48 -5.82 0.32
C GLN A 29 -1.76 -4.47 0.36
N ILE A 30 -0.57 -4.41 0.99
CA ILE A 30 0.25 -3.19 0.97
C ILE A 30 0.69 -2.87 -0.46
N LEU A 31 1.17 -3.88 -1.17
CA LEU A 31 1.64 -3.72 -2.55
C LEU A 31 0.50 -3.40 -3.52
N ASP A 32 -0.69 -3.99 -3.33
CA ASP A 32 -1.87 -3.68 -4.13
C ASP A 32 -2.26 -2.19 -3.99
N ARG A 33 -2.23 -1.64 -2.76
CA ARG A 33 -2.50 -0.21 -2.54
C ARG A 33 -1.45 0.71 -3.15
N LEU A 34 -0.18 0.32 -3.08
CA LEU A 34 0.88 1.07 -3.77
C LEU A 34 0.71 0.99 -5.28
N HIS A 35 0.30 -0.16 -5.82
CA HIS A 35 0.00 -0.31 -7.24
C HIS A 35 -1.16 0.61 -7.66
N ASP A 36 -2.24 0.66 -6.88
CA ASP A 36 -3.38 1.56 -7.15
C ASP A 36 -2.96 3.04 -7.15
N LEU A 37 -2.07 3.44 -6.22
CA LEU A 37 -1.47 4.76 -6.21
C LEU A 37 -0.62 5.06 -7.46
N PHE A 38 0.31 4.17 -7.81
CA PHE A 38 1.23 4.40 -8.93
C PHE A 38 0.56 4.29 -10.30
N SER A 39 -0.52 3.50 -10.41
CA SER A 39 -1.36 3.43 -11.61
C SER A 39 -2.30 4.65 -11.75
N GLY A 40 -2.42 5.46 -10.70
CA GLY A 40 -3.31 6.62 -10.65
C GLY A 40 -4.78 6.28 -10.38
N ALA A 41 -5.06 5.03 -9.96
CA ALA A 41 -6.40 4.62 -9.52
C ALA A 41 -6.77 5.28 -8.18
N ASP A 42 -5.78 5.48 -7.30
CA ASP A 42 -5.92 6.19 -6.03
C ASP A 42 -4.98 7.42 -5.97
N ALA A 43 -5.41 8.48 -5.26
CA ALA A 43 -4.63 9.71 -5.11
C ALA A 43 -3.60 9.65 -3.96
N ALA A 44 -3.80 8.74 -3.00
CA ALA A 44 -2.93 8.56 -1.85
C ALA A 44 -2.94 7.10 -1.40
N ALA A 45 -1.83 6.65 -0.82
CA ALA A 45 -1.73 5.39 -0.09
C ALA A 45 -1.02 5.63 1.23
N PHE A 46 -1.59 5.08 2.30
CA PHE A 46 -1.06 5.21 3.65
C PHE A 46 -0.92 6.67 4.13
N GLY A 47 -1.86 7.54 3.73
CA GLY A 47 -1.83 8.97 4.04
C GLY A 47 -0.72 9.77 3.33
N LYS A 48 -0.10 9.20 2.29
CA LYS A 48 0.95 9.81 1.47
C LYS A 48 0.56 9.78 -0.01
N ASP A 49 0.89 10.85 -0.72
CA ASP A 49 0.66 10.96 -2.15
C ASP A 49 1.74 10.24 -2.97
N ARG A 50 1.57 10.24 -4.29
CA ARG A 50 2.47 9.58 -5.23
C ARG A 50 3.87 10.21 -5.25
N GLU A 51 3.98 11.52 -5.05
CA GLU A 51 5.28 12.21 -5.06
C GLU A 51 6.13 11.74 -3.88
N TRP A 52 5.54 11.71 -2.68
CA TRP A 52 6.20 11.21 -1.49
C TRP A 52 6.67 9.75 -1.65
N TRP A 53 5.83 8.90 -2.27
CA TRP A 53 6.21 7.50 -2.52
C TRP A 53 7.26 7.35 -3.63
N ALA A 54 7.27 8.23 -4.64
CA ALA A 54 8.29 8.25 -5.67
C ALA A 54 9.67 8.59 -5.09
N ASP A 55 9.73 9.52 -4.12
CA ASP A 55 10.98 9.84 -3.42
C ASP A 55 11.60 8.59 -2.75
N ILE A 56 10.77 7.76 -2.10
CA ILE A 56 11.22 6.50 -1.49
C ILE A 56 11.78 5.54 -2.56
N VAL A 57 11.17 5.49 -3.74
CA VAL A 57 11.64 4.66 -4.85
C VAL A 57 12.98 5.17 -5.38
N THR A 58 13.16 6.48 -5.50
CA THR A 58 14.40 7.09 -5.99
C THR A 58 15.55 7.03 -4.99
N ASP A 59 15.25 7.14 -3.68
CA ASP A 59 16.22 6.97 -2.60
C ASP A 59 16.76 5.54 -2.51
N GLY A 60 16.02 4.56 -3.05
CA GLY A 60 16.44 3.16 -3.17
C GLY A 60 17.69 2.93 -4.04
N GLY A 61 18.16 3.96 -4.75
CA GLY A 61 19.45 3.97 -5.45
C GLY A 61 19.32 3.91 -6.97
N HIS A 62 20.05 4.81 -7.63
CA HIS A 62 20.02 4.99 -9.09
C HIS A 62 20.39 3.70 -9.86
N ASP A 63 21.37 2.93 -9.38
CA ASP A 63 21.79 1.69 -10.04
C ASP A 63 20.70 0.61 -10.04
N ALA A 64 19.94 0.51 -8.93
CA ALA A 64 18.82 -0.41 -8.84
C ALA A 64 17.71 -0.01 -9.83
N LEU A 65 17.43 1.29 -9.97
CA LEU A 65 16.47 1.78 -10.97
C LEU A 65 16.92 1.50 -12.40
N CYS A 66 18.22 1.66 -12.70
CA CYS A 66 18.77 1.29 -14.01
C CYS A 66 18.53 -0.19 -14.31
N LEU A 67 18.76 -1.08 -13.34
CA LEU A 67 18.49 -2.53 -13.50
C LEU A 67 17.00 -2.83 -13.70
N LEU A 68 16.13 -2.12 -12.98
CA LEU A 68 14.68 -2.28 -13.07
C LEU A 68 14.10 -1.73 -14.39
N ALA A 69 14.77 -0.76 -15.02
CA ALA A 69 14.38 -0.23 -16.32
C ALA A 69 14.74 -1.15 -17.50
N LEU A 70 15.67 -2.10 -17.32
CA LEU A 70 16.17 -2.96 -18.41
C LEU A 70 15.08 -3.70 -19.21
N PRO A 71 14.01 -4.25 -18.60
CA PRO A 71 12.94 -4.91 -19.36
C PRO A 71 12.19 -3.98 -20.31
N ALA A 72 12.19 -2.67 -20.04
CA ALA A 72 11.60 -1.68 -20.95
C ALA A 72 12.58 -1.28 -22.07
N LEU A 73 13.88 -1.46 -21.86
CA LEU A 73 14.95 -1.03 -22.77
C LEU A 73 15.48 -2.15 -23.67
N SER A 74 15.19 -3.42 -23.36
CA SER A 74 15.74 -4.58 -24.05
C SER A 74 14.79 -5.76 -24.09
N SER A 75 14.85 -6.54 -25.17
CA SER A 75 14.16 -7.83 -25.29
C SER A 75 14.93 -8.98 -24.62
N ALA A 76 16.13 -8.72 -24.10
CA ALA A 76 16.92 -9.69 -23.37
C ALA A 76 16.26 -10.02 -22.02
N PRO A 77 16.40 -11.26 -21.52
CA PRO A 77 15.88 -11.61 -20.20
C PRO A 77 16.52 -10.74 -19.12
N ALA A 78 15.72 -10.33 -18.14
CA ALA A 78 16.20 -9.51 -17.03
C ALA A 78 17.30 -10.25 -16.25
N PRO A 79 18.43 -9.57 -15.95
CA PRO A 79 19.51 -10.20 -15.20
C PRO A 79 19.06 -10.55 -13.78
N THR A 80 19.72 -11.53 -13.15
CA THR A 80 19.45 -11.88 -11.75
C THR A 80 19.58 -10.68 -10.80
N ALA A 81 20.46 -9.73 -11.12
CA ALA A 81 20.59 -8.48 -10.38
C ALA A 81 19.31 -7.63 -10.38
N ALA A 82 18.58 -7.57 -11.50
CA ALA A 82 17.30 -6.85 -11.56
C ALA A 82 16.23 -7.50 -10.68
N ARG A 83 16.19 -8.84 -10.60
CA ARG A 83 15.29 -9.56 -9.69
C ARG A 83 15.60 -9.28 -8.22
N ARG A 84 16.88 -9.15 -7.86
CA ARG A 84 17.29 -8.78 -6.49
C ARG A 84 16.90 -7.33 -6.17
N ALA A 85 17.23 -6.39 -7.06
CA ALA A 85 16.83 -5.00 -6.93
C ALA A 85 15.31 -4.83 -6.76
N GLN A 86 14.51 -5.61 -7.50
CA GLN A 86 13.05 -5.61 -7.36
C GLN A 86 12.61 -6.10 -5.97
N ALA A 87 13.21 -7.18 -5.46
CA ALA A 87 12.89 -7.71 -4.15
C ALA A 87 13.26 -6.73 -3.02
N GLU A 88 14.42 -6.09 -3.13
CA GLU A 88 14.90 -5.08 -2.17
C GLU A 88 13.99 -3.86 -2.15
N LEU A 89 13.65 -3.30 -3.33
CA LEU A 89 12.70 -2.19 -3.44
C LEU A 89 11.34 -2.55 -2.85
N ARG A 90 10.83 -3.76 -3.14
CA ARG A 90 9.57 -4.25 -2.58
C ARG A 90 9.61 -4.27 -1.05
N GLN A 91 10.70 -4.75 -0.45
CA GLN A 91 10.85 -4.79 1.01
C GLN A 91 10.96 -3.38 1.61
N ALA A 92 11.69 -2.47 0.96
CA ALA A 92 11.79 -1.07 1.40
C ALA A 92 10.42 -0.38 1.44
N LEU A 93 9.62 -0.55 0.38
CA LEU A 93 8.27 0.00 0.30
C LEU A 93 7.33 -0.57 1.38
N ILE A 94 7.38 -1.89 1.60
CA ILE A 94 6.61 -2.53 2.68
C ILE A 94 7.04 -1.98 4.04
N GLY A 95 8.35 -1.85 4.28
CA GLY A 95 8.90 -1.28 5.51
C GLY A 95 8.40 0.13 5.77
N SER A 96 8.45 1.00 4.76
CA SER A 96 7.93 2.38 4.84
C SER A 96 6.42 2.42 5.11
N ALA A 97 5.63 1.56 4.45
CA ALA A 97 4.18 1.51 4.67
C ALA A 97 3.86 1.07 6.10
N ARG A 98 4.56 0.05 6.59
CA ARG A 98 4.42 -0.42 7.98
C ARG A 98 4.79 0.67 8.99
N ALA A 99 5.86 1.42 8.75
CA ALA A 99 6.25 2.53 9.61
C ALA A 99 5.19 3.63 9.66
N LEU A 100 4.57 3.97 8.52
CA LEU A 100 3.47 4.94 8.45
C LEU A 100 2.23 4.46 9.22
N LEU A 101 1.87 3.19 9.07
CA LEU A 101 0.75 2.58 9.77
C LEU A 101 0.96 2.56 11.30
N VAL A 102 2.16 2.21 11.75
CA VAL A 102 2.53 2.26 13.18
C VAL A 102 2.48 3.70 13.70
N LYS A 103 3.01 4.66 12.95
CA LYS A 103 3.01 6.08 13.32
C LYS A 103 1.58 6.59 13.51
N ALA A 104 0.71 6.35 12.54
CA ALA A 104 -0.66 6.81 12.61
C ALA A 104 -1.47 6.13 13.71
N PHE A 105 -1.25 4.83 13.94
CA PHE A 105 -1.83 4.12 15.08
C PHE A 105 -1.44 4.79 16.41
N ASN A 106 -0.16 5.10 16.59
CA ASN A 106 0.34 5.76 17.80
C ASN A 106 -0.23 7.18 17.98
N GLU A 107 -0.56 7.85 16.89
CA GLU A 107 -1.15 9.20 16.88
C GLU A 107 -2.68 9.19 16.92
N GLY A 108 -3.33 8.03 16.98
CA GLY A 108 -4.78 7.89 16.96
C GLY A 108 -5.44 8.32 15.63
N ARG A 109 -4.67 8.33 14.53
CA ARG A 109 -5.14 8.73 13.20
C ARG A 109 -5.52 7.48 12.39
N GLU A 110 -6.67 7.52 11.71
CA GLU A 110 -7.01 6.53 10.69
C GLU A 110 -6.18 6.80 9.44
N VAL A 111 -5.48 5.77 8.97
CA VAL A 111 -4.80 5.78 7.67
C VAL A 111 -5.72 5.10 6.67
N ILE A 112 -6.26 5.88 5.74
CA ILE A 112 -7.06 5.41 4.61
C ILE A 112 -6.13 5.30 3.40
#